data_AF-A0A7C6ACU6-F1
#
_entry.id   AF-A0A7C6ACU6-F1
#
_cell.length_a   1.000
_cell.length_b   1.000
_cell.length_c   1.000
_cell.angle_alpha   90.00
_cell.angle_beta   90.00
_cell.angle_gamma   90.00
#
_symmetry.space_group_name_H-M   'P 1'
#
loop_
_entity.id
_entity.type
_entity.pdbx_description
1 polymer ?
#
loop_
_entity_poly.entity_id
_entity_poly.type
_entity_poly.pdbx_seq_one_letter_code
_entity_poly.pdbx_strand_id
1 'polypeptide(L)'
;MQSHFIKFVPLIVPVELTDIIFAPWVQLKCQECINWGSTFRCPPWTPRFYNAQELFGQFEYHYLVVMRDDMESLVDKLERNLGCRKAIALISRNWDATSYWRFHKIMLTLKKQVGGGTIVLGSGGGCRLCRTCGIHLNEPCKHPGESMPSPESWGIDVYSTLLNLEIPIEIPPRRIFTRVGFIATSSQIQTLSSEDSVGRLIPRFRKKPLEEVLESISKQGINVLDVDRAENYYTGMSCDECRYRNIWLCDRSLFPEEILDGYIKNLKIVVVDIERKFAYNLTKIADEFHRAGYYDVLKFADNPCNLCKECNTFGCHKMKHKRGNKYGFKNAFRCIKYLGISFEKITKGNRGYIIYQDDLKQ
;
A
#
# COMPACT_ATOMS: atom_id res chain seq x y z
N MET A 1 -8.84 30.47 -28.60
CA MET A 1 -7.81 29.45 -28.28
C MET A 1 -8.48 28.30 -27.52
N GLN A 2 -8.92 27.26 -28.23
CA GLN A 2 -9.53 26.08 -27.63
C GLN A 2 -8.43 25.25 -26.97
N SER A 3 -8.42 25.22 -25.63
CA SER A 3 -7.56 24.36 -24.85
C SER A 3 -7.85 22.90 -25.20
N HIS A 4 -6.93 22.25 -25.92
CA HIS A 4 -6.90 20.80 -26.09
C HIS A 4 -6.57 20.13 -24.75
N PHE A 5 -7.52 20.15 -23.81
CA PHE A 5 -7.52 19.22 -22.70
C PHE A 5 -7.87 17.86 -23.29
N ILE A 6 -6.91 16.96 -23.33
CA ILE A 6 -7.21 15.52 -23.45
C ILE A 6 -8.24 15.23 -22.36
N LYS A 7 -9.47 14.87 -22.75
CA LYS A 7 -10.47 14.32 -21.84
C LYS A 7 -9.89 12.99 -21.34
N PHE A 8 -9.25 13.00 -20.17
CA PHE A 8 -8.88 11.78 -19.48
C PHE A 8 -10.16 11.18 -18.92
N VAL A 9 -10.73 10.26 -19.68
CA VAL A 9 -11.92 9.52 -19.25
C VAL A 9 -11.43 8.38 -18.36
N PRO A 10 -11.81 8.34 -17.07
CA PRO A 10 -11.51 7.18 -16.24
C PRO A 10 -12.28 5.97 -16.77
N LEU A 11 -11.69 4.78 -16.64
CA LEU A 11 -12.44 3.55 -16.79
C LEU A 11 -13.23 3.32 -15.49
N ILE A 12 -14.54 3.11 -15.61
CA ILE A 12 -15.42 2.78 -14.48
C ILE A 12 -15.93 1.37 -14.73
N VAL A 13 -15.48 0.43 -13.91
CA VAL A 13 -15.78 -1.00 -14.04
C VAL A 13 -16.74 -1.39 -12.92
N PRO A 14 -17.94 -1.91 -13.22
CA PRO A 14 -18.75 -2.58 -12.20
C PRO A 14 -18.00 -3.83 -11.74
N VAL A 15 -17.97 -4.07 -10.43
CA VAL A 15 -17.28 -5.21 -9.83
C VAL A 15 -18.19 -5.85 -8.80
N GLU A 16 -18.06 -7.16 -8.60
CA GLU A 16 -18.72 -7.83 -7.50
C GLU A 16 -17.91 -7.66 -6.21
N LEU A 17 -18.56 -7.78 -5.05
CA LEU A 17 -17.87 -7.71 -3.76
C LEU A 17 -16.75 -8.76 -3.66
N THR A 18 -16.95 -9.94 -4.25
CA THR A 18 -15.98 -11.04 -4.27
C THR A 18 -14.74 -10.74 -5.10
N ASP A 19 -14.81 -9.77 -6.01
CA ASP A 19 -13.66 -9.34 -6.80
C ASP A 19 -12.73 -8.42 -6.01
N ILE A 20 -13.25 -7.77 -4.96
CA ILE A 20 -12.51 -6.81 -4.13
C ILE A 20 -11.76 -7.56 -3.03
N ILE A 21 -10.43 -7.57 -3.13
CA ILE A 21 -9.58 -8.30 -2.19
C ILE A 21 -9.33 -7.43 -0.95
N PHE A 22 -9.94 -7.80 0.18
CA PHE A 22 -9.63 -7.21 1.49
C PHE A 22 -8.61 -8.09 2.22
N ALA A 23 -7.47 -7.52 2.62
CA ALA A 23 -6.39 -8.31 3.20
C ALA A 23 -5.65 -7.61 4.36
N PRO A 24 -5.22 -8.37 5.38
CA PRO A 24 -4.54 -7.81 6.56
C PRO A 24 -3.22 -7.13 6.19
N TRP A 25 -2.49 -7.69 5.22
CA TRP A 25 -1.17 -7.23 4.82
C TRP A 25 -1.15 -5.77 4.38
N VAL A 26 -2.23 -5.31 3.75
CA VAL A 26 -2.37 -3.95 3.23
C VAL A 26 -2.27 -2.93 4.37
N GLN A 27 -2.98 -3.19 5.47
CA GLN A 27 -2.96 -2.31 6.64
C GLN A 27 -1.72 -2.53 7.51
N LEU A 28 -1.16 -3.75 7.54
CA LEU A 28 0.16 -4.00 8.12
C LEU A 28 1.24 -3.16 7.41
N LYS A 29 1.16 -3.06 6.07
CA LYS A 29 2.03 -2.23 5.24
C LYS A 29 1.78 -0.74 5.45
N CYS A 30 0.53 -0.32 5.71
CA CYS A 30 0.22 1.05 6.09
C CYS A 30 0.99 1.50 7.34
N GLN A 31 1.31 0.62 8.29
CA GLN A 31 2.14 0.98 9.46
C GLN A 31 3.60 1.27 9.07
N GLU A 32 4.08 0.79 7.92
CA GLU A 32 5.38 1.19 7.35
C GLU A 32 5.30 2.50 6.55
N CYS A 33 4.10 2.95 6.15
CA CYS A 33 3.90 4.17 5.38
C CYS A 33 4.12 5.41 6.24
N ILE A 34 4.90 6.37 5.75
CA ILE A 34 5.23 7.60 6.49
C ILE A 34 4.04 8.47 6.90
N ASN A 35 2.88 8.27 6.27
CA ASN A 35 1.65 9.01 6.54
C ASN A 35 0.69 8.28 7.50
N TRP A 36 1.06 7.11 8.05
CA TRP A 36 0.26 6.44 9.08
C TRP A 36 -0.18 7.43 10.17
N GLY A 37 -1.46 7.38 10.55
CA GLY A 37 -2.06 8.21 11.59
C GLY A 37 -1.98 9.72 11.38
N SER A 38 -1.48 10.23 10.25
CA SER A 38 -1.26 11.68 10.05
C SER A 38 -2.49 12.42 9.53
N THR A 39 -3.56 11.71 9.16
CA THR A 39 -4.81 12.30 8.67
C THR A 39 -5.98 11.39 9.00
N PHE A 40 -7.21 11.92 8.94
CA PHE A 40 -8.44 11.12 9.04
C PHE A 40 -8.60 10.08 7.92
N ARG A 41 -7.77 10.13 6.87
CA ARG A 41 -7.77 9.15 5.76
C ARG A 41 -6.85 7.95 6.00
N CYS A 42 -6.13 7.93 7.11
CA CYS A 42 -5.15 6.90 7.42
C CYS A 42 -5.64 6.06 8.59
N PRO A 43 -5.29 4.76 8.66
CA PRO A 43 -5.51 4.02 9.87
C PRO A 43 -4.66 4.65 11.02
N PRO A 44 -5.09 4.51 12.29
CA PRO A 44 -6.21 3.68 12.74
C PRO A 44 -7.60 4.34 12.63
N TRP A 45 -7.73 5.50 11.98
CA TRP A 45 -8.99 6.24 11.85
C TRP A 45 -9.91 5.72 10.74
N THR A 46 -9.40 4.84 9.89
CA THR A 46 -10.18 4.09 8.90
C THR A 46 -10.54 2.70 9.43
N PRO A 47 -11.62 2.08 8.93
CA PRO A 47 -12.02 0.74 9.34
C PRO A 47 -10.89 -0.29 9.13
N ARG A 48 -10.92 -1.37 9.91
CA ARG A 48 -10.12 -2.57 9.64
C ARG A 48 -10.59 -3.22 8.34
N PHE A 49 -9.72 -3.99 7.70
CA PHE A 49 -10.04 -4.61 6.40
C PHE A 49 -11.31 -5.50 6.47
N TYR A 50 -11.52 -6.25 7.56
CA TYR A 50 -12.72 -7.08 7.74
C TYR A 50 -13.99 -6.22 7.96
N ASN A 51 -13.93 -5.19 8.80
CA ASN A 51 -15.03 -4.21 8.93
C ASN A 51 -15.30 -3.48 7.60
N ALA A 52 -14.25 -3.17 6.84
CA ALA A 52 -14.38 -2.51 5.54
C ALA A 52 -15.11 -3.41 4.54
N GLN A 53 -14.79 -4.72 4.53
CA GLN A 53 -15.50 -5.71 3.72
C GLN A 53 -16.99 -5.78 4.09
N GLU A 54 -17.32 -5.85 5.38
CA GLU A 54 -18.70 -5.83 5.87
C GLU A 54 -19.44 -4.56 5.45
N LEU A 55 -18.80 -3.38 5.60
CA LEU A 55 -19.37 -2.10 5.20
C LEU A 55 -19.62 -2.02 3.70
N PHE A 56 -18.69 -2.53 2.88
CA PHE A 56 -18.89 -2.62 1.43
C PHE A 56 -20.07 -3.53 1.09
N GLY A 57 -20.24 -4.65 1.80
CA GLY A 57 -21.35 -5.59 1.58
C GLY A 57 -22.74 -5.05 1.90
N GLN A 58 -22.85 -3.87 2.51
CA GLN A 58 -24.14 -3.19 2.72
C GLN A 58 -24.66 -2.45 1.48
N PHE A 59 -23.84 -2.36 0.42
CA PHE A 59 -24.18 -1.69 -0.82
C PHE A 59 -24.49 -2.69 -1.93
N GLU A 60 -25.48 -2.37 -2.76
CA GLU A 60 -25.92 -3.19 -3.89
C GLU A 60 -24.96 -3.13 -5.07
N TYR A 61 -24.29 -1.99 -5.28
CA TYR A 61 -23.41 -1.76 -6.42
C TYR A 61 -22.01 -1.32 -5.98
N HIS A 62 -21.00 -1.92 -6.61
CA HIS A 62 -19.59 -1.55 -6.43
C HIS A 62 -18.96 -1.20 -7.78
N TYR A 63 -18.16 -0.15 -7.77
CA TYR A 63 -17.46 0.33 -8.96
C TYR A 63 -16.00 0.57 -8.66
N LEU A 64 -15.15 0.01 -9.50
CA LEU A 64 -13.74 0.31 -9.59
C LEU A 64 -13.54 1.48 -10.56
N VAL A 65 -12.83 2.52 -10.14
CA VAL A 65 -12.49 3.67 -10.98
C VAL A 65 -10.99 3.66 -11.25
N VAL A 66 -10.60 3.55 -12.51
CA VAL A 66 -9.21 3.45 -12.94
C VAL A 66 -8.84 4.63 -13.83
N MET A 67 -7.74 5.31 -13.51
CA MET A 67 -7.15 6.35 -14.35
C MET A 67 -5.69 6.04 -14.61
N ARG A 68 -5.28 6.03 -15.89
CA ARG A 68 -3.88 5.82 -16.30
C ARG A 68 -3.27 7.14 -16.76
N ASP A 69 -2.08 7.42 -16.25
CA ASP A 69 -1.20 8.47 -16.76
C ASP A 69 0.03 7.83 -17.41
N ASP A 70 0.39 8.27 -18.61
CA ASP A 70 1.62 7.87 -19.31
C ASP A 70 2.70 8.94 -19.11
N MET A 71 3.83 8.54 -18.53
CA MET A 71 4.97 9.41 -18.28
C MET A 71 5.53 9.96 -19.59
N GLU A 72 5.66 9.13 -20.62
CA GLU A 72 6.25 9.51 -21.92
C GLU A 72 5.43 10.63 -22.55
N SER A 73 4.12 10.43 -22.66
CA SER A 73 3.16 11.46 -23.11
C SER A 73 3.22 12.77 -22.31
N LEU A 74 3.60 12.73 -21.02
CA LEU A 74 3.78 13.94 -20.20
C LEU A 74 5.13 14.62 -20.44
N VAL A 75 6.19 13.82 -20.65
CA VAL A 75 7.54 14.31 -20.97
C VAL A 75 7.52 15.00 -22.34
N ASP A 76 6.94 14.38 -23.37
CA ASP A 76 6.89 14.91 -24.74
C ASP A 76 6.26 16.30 -24.81
N LYS A 77 5.23 16.54 -24.01
CA LYS A 77 4.54 17.85 -23.94
C LYS A 77 5.45 18.95 -23.40
N LEU A 78 6.29 18.62 -22.43
CA LEU A 78 7.18 19.59 -21.79
C LEU A 78 8.52 19.70 -22.52
N GLU A 79 8.96 18.64 -23.17
CA GLU A 79 10.22 18.58 -23.91
C GLU A 79 10.28 19.67 -24.98
N ARG A 80 9.16 19.92 -25.68
CA ARG A 80 9.04 20.98 -26.70
C ARG A 80 9.48 22.36 -26.21
N ASN A 81 9.32 22.64 -24.90
CA ASN A 81 9.62 23.95 -24.31
C ASN A 81 10.84 23.95 -23.37
N LEU A 82 11.14 22.81 -22.72
CA LEU A 82 12.15 22.72 -21.66
C LEU A 82 13.39 21.89 -22.05
N GLY A 83 13.31 21.12 -23.13
CA GLY A 83 14.27 20.08 -23.48
C GLY A 83 14.12 18.81 -22.63
N CYS A 84 14.49 17.66 -23.21
CA CYS A 84 14.24 16.32 -22.66
C CYS A 84 14.67 16.16 -21.19
N ARG A 85 15.92 16.53 -20.86
CA ARG A 85 16.49 16.34 -19.51
C ARG A 85 15.70 17.10 -18.42
N LYS A 86 15.28 18.34 -18.71
CA LYS A 86 14.50 19.15 -17.75
C LYS A 86 13.06 18.64 -17.66
N ALA A 87 12.47 18.22 -18.78
CA ALA A 87 11.14 17.64 -18.82
C ALA A 87 11.07 16.36 -17.97
N ILE A 88 12.00 15.42 -18.16
CA ILE A 88 12.10 14.19 -17.36
C ILE A 88 12.27 14.53 -15.87
N ALA A 89 13.21 15.41 -15.53
CA ALA A 89 13.46 15.76 -14.13
C ALA A 89 12.22 16.39 -13.46
N LEU A 90 11.46 17.22 -14.18
CA LEU A 90 10.25 17.87 -13.67
C LEU A 90 9.10 16.87 -13.50
N ILE A 91 8.87 16.01 -14.49
CA ILE A 91 7.82 14.98 -14.43
C ILE A 91 8.14 13.97 -13.34
N SER A 92 9.35 13.39 -13.29
CA SER A 92 9.72 12.40 -12.27
C SER A 92 9.53 12.90 -10.83
N ARG A 93 9.64 14.22 -10.60
CA ARG A 93 9.41 14.84 -9.28
C ARG A 93 7.94 15.10 -8.97
N ASN A 94 7.13 15.43 -9.98
CA ASN A 94 5.77 15.94 -9.78
C ASN A 94 4.67 15.00 -10.29
N TRP A 95 5.01 13.91 -10.98
CA TRP A 95 4.05 13.02 -11.64
C TRP A 95 3.00 12.49 -10.67
N ASP A 96 3.44 12.02 -9.50
CA ASP A 96 2.55 11.57 -8.42
C ASP A 96 1.57 12.68 -7.99
N ALA A 97 2.03 13.91 -7.78
CA ALA A 97 1.18 15.03 -7.36
C ALA A 97 0.20 15.46 -8.45
N THR A 98 0.67 15.56 -9.70
CA THR A 98 -0.15 15.90 -10.86
C THR A 98 -1.24 14.85 -11.08
N SER A 99 -0.86 13.57 -11.07
CA SER A 99 -1.76 12.43 -11.20
C SER A 99 -2.79 12.39 -10.07
N TYR A 100 -2.34 12.59 -8.82
CA TYR A 100 -3.21 12.66 -7.65
C TYR A 100 -4.31 13.72 -7.82
N TRP A 101 -3.95 14.97 -8.17
CA TRP A 101 -4.95 16.05 -8.26
C TRP A 101 -5.92 15.86 -9.44
N ARG A 102 -5.45 15.28 -10.54
CA ARG A 102 -6.30 14.96 -11.70
C ARG A 102 -7.31 13.87 -11.33
N PHE A 103 -6.86 12.78 -10.72
CA PHE A 103 -7.74 11.71 -10.29
C PHE A 103 -8.68 12.15 -9.16
N HIS A 104 -8.19 13.00 -8.24
CA HIS A 104 -9.01 13.55 -7.16
C HIS A 104 -10.22 14.33 -7.70
N LYS A 105 -10.02 15.19 -8.73
CA LYS A 105 -11.13 15.92 -9.36
C LYS A 105 -12.18 14.98 -9.98
N ILE A 106 -11.73 13.92 -10.64
CA ILE A 106 -12.62 12.88 -11.19
C ILE A 106 -13.44 12.25 -10.07
N MET A 107 -12.79 11.77 -9.01
CA MET A 107 -13.45 11.14 -7.87
C MET A 107 -14.42 12.09 -7.16
N LEU A 108 -14.11 13.39 -7.07
CA LEU A 108 -15.02 14.39 -6.52
C LEU A 108 -16.27 14.57 -7.38
N THR A 109 -16.13 14.57 -8.71
CA THR A 109 -17.28 14.64 -9.62
C THR A 109 -18.17 13.40 -9.44
N LEU A 110 -17.57 12.21 -9.43
CA LEU A 110 -18.32 10.96 -9.21
C LEU A 110 -19.00 10.94 -7.84
N LYS A 111 -18.30 11.35 -6.78
CA LYS A 111 -18.86 11.47 -5.43
C LYS A 111 -20.10 12.36 -5.39
N LYS A 112 -20.08 13.48 -6.11
CA LYS A 112 -21.25 14.38 -6.21
C LYS A 112 -22.41 13.75 -6.97
N GLN A 113 -22.13 12.92 -7.97
CA GLN A 113 -23.17 12.24 -8.75
C GLN A 113 -23.87 11.14 -7.94
N VAL A 114 -23.11 10.37 -7.15
CA VAL A 114 -23.69 9.28 -6.34
C VAL A 114 -24.37 9.77 -5.06
N GLY A 115 -24.01 10.97 -4.58
CA GLY A 115 -24.67 11.61 -3.44
C GLY A 115 -24.16 11.14 -2.07
N GLY A 116 -24.96 11.41 -1.03
CA GLY A 116 -24.67 11.03 0.34
C GLY A 116 -24.98 9.55 0.61
N GLY A 117 -24.48 9.02 1.74
CA GLY A 117 -24.73 7.63 2.13
C GLY A 117 -23.89 6.59 1.39
N THR A 118 -23.02 6.98 0.46
CA THR A 118 -22.13 6.09 -0.30
C THR A 118 -20.72 6.03 0.28
N ILE A 119 -19.99 4.94 0.03
CA ILE A 119 -18.54 4.89 0.27
C ILE A 119 -17.81 5.34 -1.00
N VAL A 120 -16.90 6.30 -0.86
CA VAL A 120 -16.02 6.72 -1.96
C VAL A 120 -14.56 6.74 -1.49
N LEU A 121 -13.74 5.90 -2.09
CA LEU A 121 -12.31 5.77 -1.84
C LEU A 121 -11.51 6.37 -3.01
N GLY A 122 -10.58 7.27 -2.70
CA GLY A 122 -9.86 8.10 -3.68
C GLY A 122 -8.43 7.63 -3.97
N SER A 123 -7.63 8.58 -4.47
CA SER A 123 -6.41 8.36 -5.27
C SER A 123 -5.18 7.70 -4.64
N GLY A 124 -5.28 7.03 -3.50
CA GLY A 124 -4.08 6.53 -2.81
C GLY A 124 -3.25 7.65 -2.17
N GLY A 125 -2.40 7.28 -1.21
CA GLY A 125 -1.44 8.20 -0.59
C GLY A 125 -2.02 9.19 0.43
N GLY A 126 -1.19 10.15 0.86
CA GLY A 126 -1.56 11.10 1.92
C GLY A 126 -2.54 12.19 1.45
N CYS A 127 -3.41 12.65 2.36
CA CYS A 127 -4.27 13.82 2.11
C CYS A 127 -3.43 15.06 1.78
N ARG A 128 -3.83 15.80 0.73
CA ARG A 128 -3.15 17.04 0.30
C ARG A 128 -4.03 18.30 0.41
N LEU A 129 -5.17 18.22 1.10
CA LEU A 129 -6.16 19.30 1.14
C LEU A 129 -5.79 20.44 2.09
N CYS A 130 -5.07 20.14 3.17
CA CYS A 130 -4.69 21.12 4.18
C CYS A 130 -3.22 20.96 4.56
N ARG A 131 -2.61 22.06 5.01
CA ARG A 131 -1.22 22.05 5.51
C ARG A 131 -1.09 21.29 6.82
N THR A 132 -2.06 21.50 7.73
CA THR A 132 -2.16 20.81 9.03
C THR A 132 -3.54 20.18 9.13
N CYS A 133 -3.59 18.86 9.29
CA CYS A 133 -4.84 18.15 9.46
C CYS A 133 -5.46 18.45 10.83
N GLY A 134 -6.79 18.62 10.86
CA GLY A 134 -7.54 18.90 12.09
C GLY A 134 -7.31 17.86 13.20
N ILE A 135 -6.94 16.63 12.84
CA ILE A 135 -6.58 15.57 13.78
C ILE A 135 -5.42 15.94 14.72
N HIS A 136 -4.50 16.81 14.29
CA HIS A 136 -3.39 17.30 15.11
C HIS A 136 -3.76 18.52 15.97
N LEU A 137 -4.92 19.11 15.68
CA LEU A 137 -5.47 20.28 16.37
C LEU A 137 -6.66 19.90 17.26
N ASN A 138 -7.02 18.62 17.31
CA ASN A 138 -8.27 18.14 17.90
C ASN A 138 -9.52 18.84 17.31
N GLU A 139 -9.47 19.11 16.00
CA GLU A 139 -10.53 19.74 15.22
C GLU A 139 -11.09 18.77 14.16
N PRO A 140 -12.35 18.92 13.73
CA PRO A 140 -12.88 18.15 12.61
C PRO A 140 -12.11 18.42 11.31
N CYS A 141 -12.34 17.58 10.30
CA CYS A 141 -11.78 17.80 8.98
C CYS A 141 -12.25 19.16 8.41
N LYS A 142 -11.30 19.97 7.90
CA LYS A 142 -11.61 21.25 7.24
C LYS A 142 -12.23 21.10 5.84
N HIS A 143 -12.17 19.87 5.29
CA HIS A 143 -12.64 19.55 3.94
C HIS A 143 -13.40 18.21 3.91
N PRO A 144 -14.48 18.03 4.70
CA PRO A 144 -15.15 16.73 4.84
C PRO A 144 -15.80 16.28 3.52
N GLY A 145 -16.33 17.20 2.73
CA GLY A 145 -16.92 16.91 1.42
C GLY A 145 -15.90 16.42 0.39
N GLU A 146 -14.66 16.92 0.47
CA GLU A 146 -13.59 16.56 -0.48
C GLU A 146 -12.71 15.43 0.03
N SER A 147 -12.70 15.16 1.34
CA SER A 147 -11.88 14.11 1.91
C SER A 147 -12.35 12.73 1.48
N MET A 148 -11.43 11.93 0.92
CA MET A 148 -11.66 10.55 0.51
C MET A 148 -10.46 9.71 0.95
N PRO A 149 -10.64 8.69 1.82
CA PRO A 149 -9.59 7.76 2.18
C PRO A 149 -9.11 6.95 0.98
N SER A 150 -7.95 6.31 1.09
CA SER A 150 -7.48 5.43 0.02
C SER A 150 -8.02 4.01 0.16
N PRO A 151 -8.09 3.22 -0.93
CA PRO A 151 -8.42 1.80 -0.85
C PRO A 151 -7.54 1.05 0.17
N GLU A 152 -6.24 1.32 0.16
CA GLU A 152 -5.28 0.62 1.04
C GLU A 152 -5.50 0.97 2.52
N SER A 153 -5.91 2.21 2.83
CA SER A 153 -6.25 2.59 4.20
C SER A 153 -7.46 1.82 4.74
N TRP A 154 -8.34 1.35 3.85
CA TRP A 154 -9.48 0.48 4.18
C TRP A 154 -9.13 -1.00 4.04
N GLY A 155 -7.87 -1.34 3.78
CA GLY A 155 -7.40 -2.71 3.68
C GLY A 155 -7.69 -3.41 2.35
N ILE A 156 -8.03 -2.66 1.31
CA ILE A 156 -8.19 -3.20 -0.04
C ILE A 156 -6.81 -3.37 -0.69
N ASP A 157 -6.53 -4.59 -1.10
CA ASP A 157 -5.39 -4.94 -1.94
C ASP A 157 -5.70 -4.56 -3.39
N VAL A 158 -5.33 -3.34 -3.74
CA VAL A 158 -5.56 -2.77 -5.08
C VAL A 158 -4.91 -3.62 -6.17
N TYR A 159 -3.70 -4.14 -5.92
CA TYR A 159 -2.96 -4.87 -6.95
C TYR A 159 -3.60 -6.23 -7.20
N SER A 160 -3.88 -7.02 -6.17
CA SER A 160 -4.57 -8.32 -6.31
C SER A 160 -5.97 -8.13 -6.90
N THR A 161 -6.70 -7.09 -6.50
CA THR A 161 -8.03 -6.79 -7.05
C THR A 161 -7.96 -6.52 -8.57
N LEU A 162 -7.00 -5.69 -9.01
CA LEU A 162 -6.83 -5.43 -10.45
C LEU A 162 -6.41 -6.68 -11.23
N LEU A 163 -5.51 -7.49 -10.68
CA LEU A 163 -5.05 -8.73 -11.31
C LEU A 163 -6.18 -9.78 -11.39
N ASN A 164 -7.01 -9.90 -10.35
CA ASN A 164 -8.18 -10.78 -10.33
C ASN A 164 -9.22 -10.39 -11.39
N LEU A 165 -9.32 -9.10 -11.69
CA LEU A 165 -10.18 -8.54 -12.75
C LEU A 165 -9.50 -8.51 -14.14
N GLU A 166 -8.30 -9.09 -14.27
CA GLU A 166 -7.49 -9.06 -15.50
C GLU A 166 -7.21 -7.64 -16.04
N ILE A 167 -7.22 -6.64 -15.15
CA ILE A 167 -6.91 -5.25 -15.50
C ILE A 167 -5.39 -5.06 -15.40
N PRO A 168 -4.69 -4.80 -16.53
CA PRO A 168 -3.24 -4.78 -16.51
C PRO A 168 -2.70 -3.54 -15.79
N ILE A 169 -1.66 -3.74 -14.97
CA ILE A 169 -1.01 -2.73 -14.14
C ILE A 169 0.52 -2.86 -14.19
N GLU A 170 1.23 -1.73 -14.10
CA GLU A 170 2.69 -1.70 -14.00
C GLU A 170 3.15 -1.68 -12.53
N ILE A 171 3.98 -2.64 -12.13
CA ILE A 171 4.43 -2.78 -10.74
C ILE A 171 5.96 -2.89 -10.66
N PRO A 172 6.71 -1.90 -10.13
CA PRO A 172 6.27 -0.55 -9.82
C PRO A 172 5.99 0.25 -11.11
N PRO A 173 5.27 1.39 -11.01
CA PRO A 173 5.04 2.25 -12.17
C PRO A 173 6.36 2.87 -12.67
N ARG A 174 6.78 2.53 -13.90
CA ARG A 174 7.93 3.15 -14.58
C ARG A 174 7.49 4.05 -15.72
N ARG A 175 6.54 3.60 -16.54
CA ARG A 175 5.97 4.38 -17.64
C ARG A 175 4.51 4.76 -17.38
N ILE A 176 3.70 3.80 -16.97
CA ILE A 176 2.26 3.97 -16.73
C ILE A 176 2.00 4.03 -15.23
N PHE A 177 1.43 5.15 -14.77
CA PHE A 177 0.92 5.27 -13.41
C PHE A 177 -0.57 5.01 -13.42
N THR A 178 -0.98 3.91 -12.80
CA THR A 178 -2.39 3.58 -12.60
C THR A 178 -2.86 4.09 -11.24
N ARG A 179 -3.87 4.94 -11.24
CA ARG A 179 -4.60 5.37 -10.05
C ARG A 179 -5.91 4.60 -9.97
N VAL A 180 -6.24 4.17 -8.76
CA VAL A 180 -7.44 3.38 -8.48
C VAL A 180 -8.24 4.05 -7.37
N GLY A 181 -9.54 4.06 -7.54
CA GLY A 181 -10.53 4.43 -6.54
C GLY A 181 -11.68 3.43 -6.54
N PHE A 182 -12.50 3.47 -5.50
CA PHE A 182 -13.68 2.61 -5.36
C PHE A 182 -14.89 3.43 -4.99
N ILE A 183 -16.05 3.01 -5.45
CA ILE A 183 -17.34 3.54 -5.05
C ILE A 183 -18.26 2.37 -4.68
N ALA A 184 -18.85 2.40 -3.49
CA ALA A 184 -19.93 1.50 -3.09
C ALA A 184 -21.19 2.33 -2.85
N THR A 185 -22.29 1.97 -3.50
CA THR A 185 -23.52 2.77 -3.58
C THR A 185 -24.76 1.90 -3.70
N SER A 186 -25.91 2.40 -3.27
CA SER A 186 -27.22 1.74 -3.44
C SER A 186 -27.91 2.10 -4.75
N SER A 187 -27.33 3.02 -5.53
CA SER A 187 -27.85 3.47 -6.82
C SER A 187 -26.82 3.28 -7.92
N GLN A 188 -27.27 2.82 -9.09
CA GLN A 188 -26.40 2.63 -10.24
C GLN A 188 -25.78 3.95 -10.72
N ILE A 189 -24.53 3.87 -11.16
CA ILE A 189 -23.81 4.96 -11.82
C ILE A 189 -23.87 4.74 -13.32
N GLN A 190 -24.12 5.79 -14.10
CA GLN A 190 -23.93 5.72 -15.55
C GLN A 190 -22.47 5.37 -15.85
N THR A 191 -22.24 4.15 -16.35
CA THR A 191 -20.92 3.70 -16.76
C THR A 191 -20.54 4.41 -18.06
N LEU A 192 -19.38 5.06 -18.08
CA LEU A 192 -18.78 5.54 -19.31
C LEU A 192 -17.95 4.40 -19.89
N SER A 193 -18.62 3.46 -20.56
CA SER A 193 -17.92 2.44 -21.35
C SER A 193 -17.31 3.13 -22.57
N SER A 194 -16.01 3.41 -22.54
CA SER A 194 -15.27 3.53 -23.79
C SER A 194 -14.37 2.31 -23.89
N GLU A 195 -14.76 1.38 -24.78
CA GLU A 195 -13.91 0.28 -25.26
C GLU A 195 -12.53 0.83 -25.70
N ASP A 196 -12.48 2.08 -26.13
CA ASP A 196 -11.29 2.87 -26.47
C ASP A 196 -10.29 3.16 -25.32
N SER A 197 -10.73 3.15 -24.05
CA SER A 197 -9.88 3.50 -22.90
C SER A 197 -9.07 2.34 -22.33
N VAL A 198 -9.50 1.11 -22.60
CA VAL A 198 -8.88 -0.12 -22.09
C VAL A 198 -7.57 -0.42 -22.83
N GLY A 199 -7.49 -0.10 -24.13
CA GLY A 199 -6.46 -0.63 -25.03
C GLY A 199 -5.22 0.22 -25.30
N ARG A 200 -5.18 1.52 -24.96
CA ARG A 200 -4.08 2.37 -25.49
C ARG A 200 -2.77 2.36 -24.70
N LEU A 201 -2.77 1.86 -23.47
CA LEU A 201 -1.58 1.85 -22.61
C LEU A 201 -1.57 0.57 -21.77
N ILE A 202 -1.25 -0.56 -22.39
CA ILE A 202 -0.99 -1.81 -21.68
C ILE A 202 0.43 -1.72 -21.10
N PRO A 203 0.59 -1.74 -19.77
CA PRO A 203 1.90 -1.80 -19.15
C PRO A 203 2.72 -2.98 -19.68
N ARG A 204 4.00 -2.75 -19.98
CA ARG A 204 4.97 -3.84 -20.12
C ARG A 204 5.42 -4.22 -18.71
N PHE A 205 4.68 -5.09 -18.04
CA PHE A 205 5.12 -5.60 -16.75
C PHE A 205 5.64 -7.04 -16.85
N ARG A 206 6.80 -7.27 -16.22
CA ARG A 206 7.33 -8.60 -15.95
C ARG A 206 7.93 -8.58 -14.54
N LYS A 207 7.28 -9.25 -13.59
CA LYS A 207 7.82 -9.53 -12.26
C LYS A 207 9.14 -10.24 -12.44
N LYS A 208 10.21 -9.79 -11.77
CA LYS A 208 11.50 -10.46 -11.89
C LYS A 208 11.46 -11.83 -11.22
N PRO A 209 12.13 -12.85 -11.80
CA PRO A 209 12.36 -14.11 -11.11
C PRO A 209 12.98 -13.87 -9.74
N LEU A 210 12.55 -14.65 -8.74
CA LEU A 210 13.01 -14.48 -7.36
C LEU A 210 14.54 -14.62 -7.26
N GLU A 211 15.11 -15.54 -8.02
CA GLU A 211 16.54 -15.84 -8.06
C GLU A 211 17.37 -14.61 -8.40
N GLU A 212 16.92 -13.79 -9.36
CA GLU A 212 17.58 -12.52 -9.71
C GLU A 212 17.52 -11.50 -8.57
N VAL A 213 16.41 -11.49 -7.81
CA VAL A 213 16.25 -10.60 -6.65
C VAL A 213 17.20 -11.03 -5.53
N LEU A 214 17.26 -12.32 -5.24
CA LEU A 214 18.15 -12.89 -4.23
C LEU A 214 19.62 -12.66 -4.60
N GLU A 215 20.01 -12.85 -5.86
CA GLU A 215 21.36 -12.55 -6.34
C GLU A 215 21.72 -11.07 -6.15
N SER A 216 20.78 -10.15 -6.46
CA SER A 216 20.96 -8.71 -6.21
C SER A 216 21.21 -8.39 -4.74
N ILE A 217 20.50 -9.07 -3.83
CA ILE A 217 20.64 -8.91 -2.39
C ILE A 217 22.01 -9.44 -1.92
N SER A 218 22.40 -10.63 -2.36
CA SER A 218 23.69 -11.25 -2.04
C SER A 218 24.88 -10.39 -2.50
N LYS A 219 24.80 -9.79 -3.69
CA LYS A 219 25.81 -8.83 -4.21
C LYS A 219 26.00 -7.60 -3.32
N GLN A 220 25.03 -7.28 -2.47
CA GLN A 220 25.10 -6.16 -1.52
C GLN A 220 25.69 -6.58 -0.16
N GLY A 221 26.21 -7.81 -0.05
CA GLY A 221 26.81 -8.37 1.16
C GLY A 221 25.80 -8.83 2.20
N ILE A 222 24.56 -9.14 1.79
CA ILE A 222 23.51 -9.65 2.67
C ILE A 222 23.37 -11.15 2.41
N ASN A 223 23.61 -11.97 3.42
CA ASN A 223 23.54 -13.41 3.28
C ASN A 223 22.09 -13.89 3.32
N VAL A 224 21.64 -14.61 2.30
CA VAL A 224 20.34 -15.30 2.29
C VAL A 224 20.56 -16.66 2.93
N LEU A 225 19.85 -16.91 4.04
CA LEU A 225 19.98 -18.12 4.84
C LEU A 225 19.02 -19.21 4.38
N ASP A 226 17.78 -18.83 4.02
CA ASP A 226 16.74 -19.77 3.63
C ASP A 226 15.64 -19.10 2.81
N VAL A 227 14.93 -19.89 2.01
CA VAL A 227 13.76 -19.49 1.22
C VAL A 227 12.76 -20.64 1.21
N ASP A 228 11.60 -20.44 1.81
CA ASP A 228 10.60 -21.50 1.93
C ASP A 228 9.18 -20.91 2.12
N ARG A 229 8.19 -21.76 2.36
CA ARG A 229 6.83 -21.40 2.73
C ARG A 229 6.78 -21.02 4.21
N ALA A 230 6.07 -19.94 4.53
CA ALA A 230 5.99 -19.43 5.90
C ALA A 230 5.34 -20.43 6.86
N GLU A 231 4.40 -21.24 6.38
CA GLU A 231 3.74 -22.29 7.15
C GLU A 231 4.69 -23.37 7.68
N ASN A 232 5.83 -23.62 7.02
CA ASN A 232 6.82 -24.60 7.47
C ASN A 232 7.54 -24.17 8.77
N TYR A 233 7.41 -22.90 9.15
CA TYR A 233 7.93 -22.32 10.39
C TYR A 233 6.84 -21.93 11.38
N TYR A 234 5.57 -22.22 11.05
CA TYR A 234 4.45 -21.87 11.91
C TYR A 234 4.45 -22.77 13.15
N THR A 235 4.38 -22.14 14.31
CA THR A 235 4.39 -22.83 15.62
C THR A 235 3.13 -22.57 16.44
N GLY A 236 2.22 -21.72 15.96
CA GLY A 236 1.06 -21.27 16.72
C GLY A 236 1.41 -20.49 18.00
N MET A 237 2.62 -19.93 18.07
CA MET A 237 3.08 -19.21 19.25
C MET A 237 2.29 -17.91 19.43
N SER A 238 1.58 -17.79 20.55
CA SER A 238 0.84 -16.58 20.92
C SER A 238 1.73 -15.49 21.53
N CYS A 239 1.36 -14.23 21.30
CA CYS A 239 1.96 -13.05 21.92
C CYS A 239 1.26 -12.60 23.21
N ASP A 240 0.29 -13.34 23.75
CA ASP A 240 -0.54 -12.87 24.87
C ASP A 240 0.25 -12.57 26.15
N GLU A 241 1.22 -13.44 26.48
CA GLU A 241 2.12 -13.26 27.63
C GLU A 241 3.37 -12.43 27.29
N CYS A 242 3.49 -11.93 26.07
CA CYS A 242 4.66 -11.18 25.64
C CYS A 242 4.72 -9.81 26.35
N ARG A 243 5.82 -9.54 27.06
CA ARG A 243 6.07 -8.24 27.70
C ARG A 243 6.04 -7.03 26.74
N TYR A 244 6.16 -7.27 25.44
CA TYR A 244 6.15 -6.24 24.41
C TYR A 244 4.78 -6.04 23.74
N ARG A 245 3.72 -6.75 24.17
CA ARG A 245 2.39 -6.69 23.54
C ARG A 245 1.80 -5.28 23.43
N ASN A 246 2.24 -4.36 24.28
CA ASN A 246 1.76 -2.97 24.34
C ASN A 246 2.58 -1.97 23.50
N ILE A 247 3.48 -2.41 22.62
CA ILE A 247 4.13 -1.50 21.65
C ILE A 247 3.34 -1.48 20.33
N TRP A 248 3.33 -0.35 19.62
CA TRP A 248 2.51 -0.13 18.40
C TRP A 248 2.50 -1.27 17.38
N LEU A 249 3.65 -1.86 17.06
CA LEU A 249 3.72 -2.91 16.03
C LEU A 249 3.44 -4.32 16.57
N CYS A 250 3.35 -4.48 17.89
CA CYS A 250 2.95 -5.72 18.55
C CYS A 250 1.50 -5.67 19.05
N ASP A 251 0.86 -4.50 19.00
CA ASP A 251 -0.54 -4.34 19.36
C ASP A 251 -1.43 -5.19 18.44
N ARG A 252 -2.05 -6.21 19.04
CA ARG A 252 -2.97 -7.14 18.38
C ARG A 252 -4.43 -6.68 18.39
N SER A 253 -4.75 -5.55 19.02
CA SER A 253 -6.09 -4.93 18.89
C SER A 253 -6.42 -4.54 17.44
N LEU A 254 -5.38 -4.33 16.62
CA LEU A 254 -5.49 -4.04 15.21
C LEU A 254 -5.74 -5.28 14.36
N PHE A 255 -5.03 -6.38 14.66
CA PHE A 255 -5.08 -7.65 13.94
C PHE A 255 -4.99 -8.80 14.95
N PRO A 256 -6.15 -9.35 15.35
CA PRO A 256 -6.24 -10.57 16.16
C PRO A 256 -5.52 -11.76 15.49
N GLU A 257 -5.12 -12.74 16.29
CA GLU A 257 -4.33 -13.90 15.83
C GLU A 257 -5.11 -14.79 14.88
N GLU A 258 -6.39 -15.01 15.17
CA GLU A 258 -7.30 -15.84 14.38
C GLU A 258 -7.41 -15.35 12.93
N ILE A 259 -7.29 -14.04 12.75
CA ILE A 259 -7.32 -13.38 11.44
C ILE A 259 -6.00 -13.61 10.67
N LEU A 260 -4.86 -13.67 11.37
CA LEU A 260 -3.55 -13.82 10.76
C LEU A 260 -3.19 -15.28 10.46
N ASP A 261 -3.70 -16.24 11.22
CA ASP A 261 -3.40 -17.67 11.04
C ASP A 261 -3.81 -18.18 9.65
N GLY A 262 -4.98 -17.77 9.15
CA GLY A 262 -5.42 -18.10 7.80
C GLY A 262 -4.58 -17.46 6.70
N TYR A 263 -3.98 -16.31 6.99
CA TYR A 263 -3.18 -15.52 6.04
C TYR A 263 -1.80 -16.14 5.76
N ILE A 264 -1.19 -16.81 6.74
CA ILE A 264 0.20 -17.28 6.67
C ILE A 264 0.43 -18.41 5.65
N LYS A 265 -0.60 -19.23 5.39
CA LYS A 265 -0.50 -20.43 4.53
C LYS A 265 -0.04 -20.13 3.10
N ASN A 266 -0.33 -18.94 2.61
CA ASN A 266 -0.03 -18.54 1.22
C ASN A 266 1.23 -17.65 1.12
N LEU A 267 2.01 -17.54 2.19
CA LEU A 267 3.18 -16.68 2.23
C LEU A 267 4.45 -17.46 2.00
N LYS A 268 5.36 -16.85 1.24
CA LYS A 268 6.78 -17.20 1.22
C LYS A 268 7.55 -16.35 2.20
N ILE A 269 8.63 -16.92 2.69
CA ILE A 269 9.56 -16.30 3.62
C ILE A 269 10.97 -16.42 3.07
N VAL A 270 11.69 -15.30 3.10
CA VAL A 270 13.12 -15.25 2.80
C VAL A 270 13.82 -14.82 4.09
N VAL A 271 14.69 -15.69 4.57
CA VAL A 271 15.46 -15.51 5.80
C VAL A 271 16.82 -14.94 5.44
N VAL A 272 17.22 -13.86 6.10
CA VAL A 272 18.50 -13.19 5.85
C VAL A 272 19.25 -12.93 7.14
N ASP A 273 20.58 -12.93 7.05
CA ASP A 273 21.44 -12.46 8.13
C ASP A 273 21.71 -10.95 7.99
N ILE A 274 21.56 -10.19 9.08
CA ILE A 274 21.77 -8.74 9.10
C ILE A 274 22.55 -8.30 10.34
N GLU A 275 23.87 -8.21 10.22
CA GLU A 275 24.73 -7.84 11.35
C GLU A 275 24.66 -6.35 11.75
N ARG A 276 24.60 -5.45 10.76
CA ARG A 276 24.75 -4.00 10.96
C ARG A 276 23.59 -3.22 10.36
N LYS A 277 23.35 -2.02 10.90
CA LYS A 277 22.29 -1.09 10.44
C LYS A 277 20.96 -1.82 10.20
N PHE A 278 20.61 -2.72 11.11
CA PHE A 278 19.59 -3.76 10.95
C PHE A 278 18.32 -3.28 10.22
N ALA A 279 17.64 -2.29 10.80
CA ALA A 279 16.40 -1.74 10.24
C ALA A 279 16.54 -1.10 8.85
N TYR A 280 17.68 -0.47 8.58
CA TYR A 280 17.97 0.14 7.29
C TYR A 280 18.20 -0.95 6.23
N ASN A 281 19.00 -1.96 6.55
CA ASN A 281 19.27 -3.07 5.63
C ASN A 281 17.99 -3.88 5.36
N LEU A 282 17.18 -4.19 6.38
CA LEU A 282 15.90 -4.86 6.18
C LEU A 282 14.95 -4.06 5.26
N THR A 283 14.97 -2.72 5.38
CA THR A 283 14.21 -1.84 4.48
C THR A 283 14.77 -1.82 3.06
N LYS A 284 16.09 -1.85 2.93
CA LYS A 284 16.77 -1.94 1.63
C LYS A 284 16.38 -3.21 0.89
N ILE A 285 16.33 -4.35 1.59
CA ILE A 285 15.92 -5.64 1.00
C ILE A 285 14.47 -5.55 0.53
N ALA A 286 13.54 -5.08 1.37
CA ALA A 286 12.15 -4.91 0.94
C ALA A 286 12.00 -3.97 -0.26
N ASP A 287 12.80 -2.91 -0.35
CA ASP A 287 12.83 -2.02 -1.52
C ASP A 287 13.31 -2.74 -2.79
N GLU A 288 14.26 -3.68 -2.70
CA GLU A 288 14.69 -4.51 -3.83
C GLU A 288 13.57 -5.41 -4.33
N PHE A 289 12.87 -6.09 -3.41
CA PHE A 289 11.67 -6.87 -3.74
C PHE A 289 10.60 -6.02 -4.41
N HIS A 290 10.28 -4.85 -3.85
CA HIS A 290 9.32 -3.92 -4.44
C HIS A 290 9.72 -3.48 -5.85
N ARG A 291 11.00 -3.14 -6.07
CA ARG A 291 11.52 -2.76 -7.40
C ARG A 291 11.45 -3.89 -8.43
N ALA A 292 11.45 -5.13 -7.95
CA ALA A 292 11.34 -6.35 -8.74
C ALA A 292 9.88 -6.77 -9.01
N GLY A 293 8.89 -6.06 -8.44
CA GLY A 293 7.47 -6.31 -8.66
C GLY A 293 6.75 -7.05 -7.53
N TYR A 294 7.43 -7.34 -6.42
CA TYR A 294 6.84 -7.91 -5.21
C TYR A 294 6.34 -6.76 -4.31
N TYR A 295 5.10 -6.33 -4.49
CA TYR A 295 4.57 -5.09 -3.87
C TYR A 295 4.06 -5.27 -2.43
N ASP A 296 3.75 -6.51 -2.06
CA ASP A 296 3.07 -6.93 -0.84
C ASP A 296 4.03 -7.34 0.29
N VAL A 297 5.31 -7.06 0.08
CA VAL A 297 6.38 -7.47 0.97
C VAL A 297 6.25 -6.83 2.35
N LEU A 298 6.40 -7.63 3.40
CA LEU A 298 6.45 -7.19 4.79
C LEU A 298 7.77 -7.56 5.44
N LYS A 299 8.19 -6.74 6.41
CA LYS A 299 9.48 -6.87 7.10
C LYS A 299 9.31 -7.33 8.54
N PHE A 300 10.02 -8.40 8.87
CA PHE A 300 10.03 -8.95 10.22
C PHE A 300 11.46 -9.22 10.70
N ALA A 301 11.59 -9.46 12.01
CA ALA A 301 12.83 -9.76 12.71
C ALA A 301 12.56 -10.69 13.90
N ASP A 302 13.61 -11.24 14.51
CA ASP A 302 13.47 -12.09 15.70
C ASP A 302 12.82 -11.39 16.89
N ASN A 303 13.06 -10.08 17.01
CA ASN A 303 12.66 -9.28 18.14
C ASN A 303 11.77 -8.11 17.68
N PRO A 304 10.95 -7.55 18.58
CA PRO A 304 10.18 -6.36 18.28
C PRO A 304 11.04 -5.17 17.87
N CYS A 305 10.43 -4.22 17.17
CA CYS A 305 11.06 -2.96 16.78
C CYS A 305 11.72 -2.26 17.97
N ASN A 306 13.01 -1.95 17.83
CA ASN A 306 13.84 -1.32 18.87
C ASN A 306 14.34 0.09 18.47
N LEU A 307 13.65 0.76 17.55
CA LEU A 307 14.10 2.03 16.97
C LEU A 307 14.08 3.21 17.95
N CYS A 308 13.34 3.10 19.05
CA CYS A 308 13.18 4.10 20.11
C CYS A 308 13.20 3.46 21.51
N LYS A 309 13.63 4.23 22.51
CA LYS A 309 13.64 3.81 23.93
C LYS A 309 12.22 3.70 24.49
N GLU A 310 11.36 4.65 24.13
CA GLU A 310 9.95 4.69 24.51
C GLU A 310 9.08 4.51 23.26
N CYS A 311 8.07 3.65 23.37
CA CYS A 311 7.08 3.40 22.33
C CYS A 311 5.68 3.77 22.84
N ASN A 312 4.76 4.04 21.93
CA ASN A 312 3.32 4.13 22.22
C ASN A 312 2.60 3.08 21.35
N THR A 313 1.30 2.90 21.53
CA THR A 313 0.48 1.94 20.76
C THR A 313 -0.05 2.50 19.45
N PHE A 314 0.01 3.82 19.24
CA PHE A 314 -0.61 4.48 18.09
C PHE A 314 0.32 4.57 16.88
N GLY A 315 1.63 4.72 17.10
CA GLY A 315 2.56 5.15 16.06
C GLY A 315 4.02 5.21 16.48
N CYS A 316 4.93 5.35 15.50
CA CYS A 316 6.36 5.50 15.74
C CYS A 316 6.64 6.79 16.51
N HIS A 317 6.96 6.64 17.80
CA HIS A 317 7.29 7.76 18.68
C HIS A 317 8.50 8.56 18.17
N LYS A 318 9.54 7.87 17.67
CA LYS A 318 10.70 8.51 17.04
C LYS A 318 10.32 9.41 15.86
N MET A 319 9.38 8.97 15.05
CA MET A 319 8.96 9.72 13.88
C MET A 319 8.14 10.95 14.27
N LYS A 320 7.26 10.80 15.26
CA LYS A 320 6.52 11.92 15.86
C LYS A 320 7.48 13.03 16.30
N HIS A 321 8.54 12.69 17.04
CA HIS A 321 9.57 13.66 17.44
C HIS A 321 10.28 14.32 16.26
N LYS A 322 10.59 13.57 15.20
CA LYS A 322 11.34 14.09 14.04
C LYS A 322 10.52 14.95 13.09
N ARG A 323 9.21 14.68 12.94
CA ARG A 323 8.36 15.33 11.92
C ARG A 323 7.03 15.87 12.45
N GLY A 324 6.85 15.92 13.76
CA GLY A 324 5.69 16.49 14.50
C GLY A 324 4.38 15.71 14.35
N ASN A 325 3.96 15.51 13.10
CA ASN A 325 2.62 15.07 12.71
C ASN A 325 2.62 13.73 11.97
N LYS A 326 3.76 13.04 11.89
CA LYS A 326 3.90 11.77 11.17
C LYS A 326 4.25 10.65 12.11
N TYR A 327 3.47 9.58 12.06
CA TYR A 327 3.61 8.46 12.98
C TYR A 327 4.15 7.21 12.29
N GLY A 328 4.03 7.10 10.97
CA GLY A 328 4.58 5.95 10.27
C GLY A 328 6.05 6.08 9.94
N PHE A 329 6.77 4.97 9.94
CA PHE A 329 8.19 4.98 9.67
C PHE A 329 8.59 3.84 8.74
N LYS A 330 9.18 4.20 7.59
CA LYS A 330 9.58 3.21 6.57
C LYS A 330 10.51 2.14 7.13
N ASN A 331 11.35 2.49 8.11
CA ASN A 331 12.30 1.53 8.70
C ASN A 331 11.72 0.72 9.87
N ALA A 332 10.43 0.90 10.20
CA ALA A 332 9.74 0.01 11.11
C ALA A 332 9.75 -1.43 10.61
N PHE A 333 9.75 -2.39 11.54
CA PHE A 333 9.68 -3.82 11.29
C PHE A 333 8.97 -4.49 12.47
N ARG A 334 8.41 -5.68 12.27
CA ARG A 334 7.73 -6.46 13.32
C ARG A 334 8.58 -7.60 13.84
N CYS A 335 8.23 -8.12 15.00
CA CYS A 335 8.71 -9.42 15.41
C CYS A 335 8.02 -10.51 14.58
N ILE A 336 8.75 -11.50 14.06
CA ILE A 336 8.22 -12.58 13.22
C ILE A 336 7.20 -13.45 13.99
N LYS A 337 7.35 -13.55 15.31
CA LYS A 337 6.39 -14.19 16.22
C LYS A 337 5.00 -13.56 16.19
N TYR A 338 4.87 -12.34 15.69
CA TYR A 338 3.57 -11.72 15.45
C TYR A 338 2.70 -12.56 14.52
N LEU A 339 3.32 -13.30 13.59
CA LEU A 339 2.69 -14.25 12.67
C LEU A 339 2.70 -15.70 13.23
N GLY A 340 2.89 -15.93 14.54
CA GLY A 340 2.95 -17.29 15.10
C GLY A 340 4.15 -18.13 14.62
N ILE A 341 5.11 -17.52 13.92
CA ILE A 341 6.29 -18.17 13.34
C ILE A 341 7.47 -18.11 14.33
N SER A 342 8.18 -19.23 14.47
CA SER A 342 9.39 -19.34 15.31
C SER A 342 10.52 -20.07 14.58
N PHE A 343 11.75 -19.62 14.80
CA PHE A 343 12.96 -20.18 14.19
C PHE A 343 13.89 -20.74 15.27
N GLU A 344 13.55 -21.93 15.76
CA GLU A 344 14.30 -22.63 16.81
C GLU A 344 15.50 -23.40 16.26
N LYS A 345 15.48 -23.77 14.96
CA LYS A 345 16.50 -24.61 14.30
C LYS A 345 17.76 -23.87 13.81
N ILE A 346 17.81 -22.54 13.88
CA ILE A 346 18.92 -21.73 13.35
C ILE A 346 19.58 -20.95 14.50
N THR A 347 20.88 -21.14 14.68
CA THR A 347 21.72 -20.60 15.77
C THR A 347 21.81 -19.06 15.79
N LYS A 348 22.23 -18.52 16.95
CA LYS A 348 22.37 -17.08 17.32
C LYS A 348 22.81 -16.15 16.17
N GLY A 349 22.06 -15.06 15.96
CA GLY A 349 22.35 -13.95 15.03
C GLY A 349 21.21 -12.93 14.99
N ASN A 350 21.39 -11.79 14.32
CA ASN A 350 20.31 -10.83 14.06
C ASN A 350 19.63 -11.17 12.73
N ARG A 351 18.53 -11.91 12.74
CA ARG A 351 17.86 -12.35 11.52
C ARG A 351 16.78 -11.38 11.08
N GLY A 352 16.75 -11.12 9.78
CA GLY A 352 15.67 -10.44 9.09
C GLY A 352 14.82 -11.43 8.31
N TYR A 353 13.55 -11.11 8.17
CA TYR A 353 12.59 -11.93 7.43
C TYR A 353 11.82 -11.04 6.47
N ILE A 354 11.77 -11.47 5.21
CA ILE A 354 10.99 -10.84 4.16
C ILE A 354 9.85 -11.80 3.83
N ILE A 355 8.62 -11.33 4.07
CA ILE A 355 7.40 -12.12 3.85
C ILE A 355 6.66 -11.52 2.66
N TYR A 356 6.20 -12.36 1.74
CA TYR A 356 5.44 -11.93 0.56
C TYR A 356 4.60 -13.08 0.00
N GLN A 357 3.65 -12.78 -0.86
CA GLN A 357 2.79 -13.72 -1.58
C GLN A 357 3.44 -14.06 -2.92
N ASP A 358 3.56 -15.35 -3.22
CA ASP A 358 4.14 -15.79 -4.48
C ASP A 358 3.11 -15.82 -5.63
N ASP A 359 1.85 -16.12 -5.27
CA ASP A 359 0.82 -16.70 -6.14
C ASP A 359 -0.02 -15.68 -6.94
N LEU A 360 0.56 -14.56 -7.31
CA LEU A 360 -0.13 -13.68 -8.26
C LEU A 360 0.01 -14.29 -9.65
N LYS A 361 -1.08 -14.91 -10.12
CA LYS A 361 -1.27 -15.29 -11.52
C LYS A 361 -0.88 -14.09 -12.39
N GLN A 362 0.14 -14.30 -13.23
CA GLN A 362 0.61 -13.32 -14.21
C GLN A 362 -0.21 -13.43 -15.49
#